data_AF-C9MTW2-F1
#
_entry.id   AF-C9MTW2-F1
#
_cell.length_a   1.000
_cell.length_b   1.000
_cell.length_c   1.000
_cell.angle_alpha   90.00
_cell.angle_beta   90.00
_cell.angle_gamma   90.00
#
_symmetry.space_group_name_H-M   'P 1'
#
loop_
_entity.id
_entity.type
_entity.pdbx_description
1 polymer ?
#
loop_
_entity_poly.entity_id
_entity_poly.type
_entity_poly.pdbx_seq_one_letter_code
_entity_poly.pdbx_strand_id
1 'polypeptide(L)'
;QIATENQFIIDFALYANRTDTLTLPSFLESFNSRYHRYAKTVVADSEYGSEENYLFMDVHNMEAYVKYNYFHKEQHPRYTPNPFCPASLYYNKEQDFYVCPMGQHMKRIGMKRSLTSNGFVTYSVRYQAERCDGCPLRGSCFKARGNRIIEVNHQLQHYKQKDTGTTDLGRRHQASRTKVHRSWNQV
;
A
#
# COMPACT_ATOMS: atom_id res chain seq x y z
N GLN A 1 5.96 -9.79 17.31
CA GLN A 1 5.90 -8.34 17.11
C GLN A 1 6.01 -7.65 18.45
N ILE A 2 6.66 -6.49 18.48
CA ILE A 2 6.90 -5.68 19.68
C ILE A 2 6.52 -4.25 19.33
N ALA A 3 5.75 -3.60 20.20
CA ALA A 3 5.56 -2.16 20.18
C ALA A 3 6.44 -1.53 21.24
N THR A 4 7.09 -0.44 20.86
CA THR A 4 7.81 0.42 21.80
C THR A 4 7.15 1.79 21.85
N GLU A 5 7.34 2.50 22.96
CA GLU A 5 7.10 3.94 23.11
C GLU A 5 8.19 4.48 24.04
N ASN A 6 8.89 5.55 23.62
CA ASN A 6 9.95 6.17 24.43
C ASN A 6 11.02 5.21 24.99
N GLN A 7 11.43 4.20 24.19
CA GLN A 7 12.35 3.09 24.56
C GLN A 7 11.78 2.02 25.50
N PHE A 8 10.54 2.14 25.93
CA PHE A 8 9.88 1.10 26.72
C PHE A 8 9.12 0.18 25.79
N ILE A 9 9.18 -1.13 26.06
CA ILE A 9 8.27 -2.08 25.44
C ILE A 9 6.91 -1.86 26.08
N ILE A 10 5.96 -1.42 25.27
CA ILE A 10 4.57 -1.23 25.71
C ILE A 10 3.70 -2.41 25.35
N ASP A 11 4.11 -3.22 24.37
CA ASP A 11 3.33 -4.37 23.98
C ASP A 11 4.14 -5.40 23.20
N PHE A 12 3.71 -6.66 23.26
CA PHE A 12 4.27 -7.72 22.43
C PHE A 12 3.24 -8.82 22.14
N ALA A 13 3.37 -9.45 20.99
CA ALA A 13 2.58 -10.61 20.63
C ALA A 13 3.36 -11.55 19.71
N LEU A 14 3.07 -12.85 19.80
CA LEU A 14 3.68 -13.88 18.96
C LEU A 14 2.68 -14.31 17.90
N TYR A 15 3.10 -14.30 16.64
CA TYR A 15 2.29 -14.72 15.50
C TYR A 15 3.00 -15.86 14.77
N ALA A 16 2.28 -16.93 14.46
CA ALA A 16 2.78 -18.02 13.62
C ALA A 16 2.94 -17.58 12.15
N ASN A 17 2.14 -16.60 11.72
CA ASN A 17 2.20 -16.08 10.36
C ASN A 17 3.47 -15.27 10.12
N ARG A 18 4.15 -15.54 8.98
CA ARG A 18 5.40 -14.86 8.63
C ARG A 18 5.19 -13.49 7.99
N THR A 19 4.00 -13.17 7.48
CA THR A 19 3.77 -11.94 6.72
C THR A 19 3.28 -10.81 7.62
N ASP A 20 4.08 -9.75 7.74
CA ASP A 20 3.83 -8.63 8.65
C ASP A 20 2.57 -7.83 8.30
N THR A 21 2.18 -7.74 7.02
CA THR A 21 0.90 -7.12 6.64
C THR A 21 -0.31 -7.78 7.31
N LEU A 22 -0.26 -9.09 7.59
CA LEU A 22 -1.41 -9.87 8.06
C LEU A 22 -1.59 -9.82 9.59
N THR A 23 -0.62 -9.28 10.31
CA THR A 23 -0.52 -9.43 11.77
C THR A 23 -0.73 -8.10 12.49
N LEU A 24 -0.55 -6.96 11.82
CA LEU A 24 -0.74 -5.64 12.41
C LEU A 24 -2.17 -5.38 12.92
N PRO A 25 -3.26 -5.70 12.18
CA PRO A 25 -4.61 -5.46 12.70
C PRO A 25 -4.84 -6.24 14.00
N SER A 26 -4.46 -7.53 14.01
CA SER A 26 -4.55 -8.37 15.22
C SER A 26 -3.69 -7.85 16.36
N PHE A 27 -2.54 -7.26 16.07
CA PHE A 27 -1.65 -6.67 17.07
C PHE A 27 -2.25 -5.41 17.70
N LEU A 28 -2.77 -4.50 16.88
CA LEU A 28 -3.42 -3.28 17.34
C LEU A 28 -4.73 -3.57 18.10
N GLU A 29 -5.49 -4.60 17.69
CA GLU A 29 -6.64 -5.09 18.47
C GLU A 29 -6.21 -5.62 19.83
N SER A 30 -5.12 -6.40 19.88
CA SER A 30 -4.59 -6.92 21.13
C SER A 30 -4.15 -5.80 22.09
N PHE A 31 -3.53 -4.75 21.54
CA PHE A 31 -3.20 -3.53 22.26
C PHE A 31 -4.45 -2.85 22.82
N ASN A 32 -5.48 -2.65 21.99
CA ASN A 32 -6.75 -2.06 22.43
C ASN A 32 -7.44 -2.89 23.51
N SER A 33 -7.41 -4.22 23.41
CA SER A 33 -7.96 -5.11 24.44
C SER A 33 -7.23 -4.99 25.78
N ARG A 34 -5.92 -4.69 25.79
CA ARG A 34 -5.12 -4.54 27.01
C ARG A 34 -5.26 -3.16 27.65
N TYR A 35 -5.29 -2.12 26.83
CA TYR A 35 -5.22 -0.73 27.29
C TYR A 35 -6.55 0.03 27.17
N HIS A 36 -7.59 -0.63 26.65
CA HIS A 36 -8.91 -0.06 26.37
C HIS A 36 -8.86 1.21 25.51
N ARG A 37 -7.85 1.29 24.64
CA ARG A 37 -7.64 2.37 23.68
C ARG A 37 -6.72 1.92 22.54
N TYR A 38 -6.92 2.47 21.35
CA TYR A 38 -5.93 2.37 20.27
C TYR A 38 -4.77 3.36 20.49
N ALA A 39 -3.64 3.05 19.86
CA ALA A 39 -2.53 3.99 19.76
C ALA A 39 -2.95 5.21 18.93
N LYS A 40 -2.57 6.42 19.37
CA LYS A 40 -2.84 7.64 18.60
C LYS A 40 -2.06 7.66 17.27
N THR A 41 -0.85 7.12 17.30
CA THR A 41 0.09 7.16 16.18
C THR A 41 0.73 5.79 16.03
N VAL A 42 0.79 5.29 14.80
CA VAL A 42 1.43 4.02 14.46
C VAL A 42 2.58 4.29 13.49
N VAL A 43 3.80 3.93 13.88
CA VAL A 43 4.99 4.00 13.02
C VAL A 43 5.43 2.57 12.76
N ALA A 44 5.53 2.20 11.48
CA ALA A 44 5.91 0.85 11.09
C ALA A 44 6.70 0.84 9.77
N ASP A 45 7.46 -0.24 9.56
CA ASP A 45 8.24 -0.45 8.35
C ASP A 45 7.36 -0.68 7.12
N SER A 46 7.95 -0.60 5.93
CA SER A 46 7.19 -0.68 4.68
C SER A 46 6.43 -1.98 4.50
N GLU A 47 6.88 -3.06 5.16
CA GLU A 47 6.28 -4.40 5.14
C GLU A 47 4.88 -4.44 5.77
N TYR A 48 4.49 -3.39 6.49
CA TYR A 48 3.14 -3.22 7.02
C TYR A 48 2.23 -2.39 6.10
N GLY A 49 2.76 -1.81 5.02
CA GLY A 49 2.04 -0.92 4.10
C GLY A 49 1.10 -1.67 3.17
N SER A 50 -0.14 -1.90 3.62
CA SER A 50 -1.22 -2.53 2.85
C SER A 50 -2.52 -1.74 2.97
N GLU A 51 -3.40 -1.84 1.97
CA GLU A 51 -4.72 -1.18 1.99
C GLU A 51 -5.50 -1.50 3.27
N GLU A 52 -5.52 -2.78 3.65
CA GLU A 52 -6.18 -3.27 4.85
C GLU A 52 -5.65 -2.58 6.11
N ASN A 53 -4.33 -2.49 6.26
CA ASN A 53 -3.72 -1.88 7.44
C ASN A 53 -3.96 -0.38 7.48
N TYR A 54 -3.87 0.30 6.34
CA TYR A 54 -4.19 1.72 6.26
C TYR A 54 -5.66 1.97 6.61
N LEU A 55 -6.58 1.17 6.07
CA LEU A 55 -8.00 1.28 6.38
C LEU A 55 -8.28 1.00 7.85
N PHE A 56 -7.64 -0.02 8.43
CA PHE A 56 -7.79 -0.34 9.85
C PHE A 56 -7.37 0.86 10.72
N MET A 57 -6.19 1.42 10.48
CA MET A 57 -5.74 2.61 11.20
C MET A 57 -6.67 3.81 11.01
N ASP A 58 -7.16 4.06 9.79
CA ASP A 58 -8.06 5.16 9.45
C ASP A 58 -9.42 5.03 10.17
N VAL A 59 -10.05 3.86 10.15
CA VAL A 59 -11.34 3.57 10.83
C VAL A 59 -11.23 3.74 12.35
N HIS A 60 -10.07 3.43 12.92
CA HIS A 60 -9.81 3.56 14.36
C HIS A 60 -9.15 4.89 14.75
N ASN A 61 -9.12 5.89 13.84
CA ASN A 61 -8.58 7.23 14.06
C ASN A 61 -7.10 7.26 14.51
N MET A 62 -6.29 6.34 13.98
CA MET A 62 -4.84 6.30 14.23
C MET A 62 -4.09 7.02 13.11
N GLU A 63 -3.13 7.86 13.49
CA GLU A 63 -2.21 8.47 12.53
C GLU A 63 -1.17 7.46 12.04
N ALA A 64 -1.25 7.10 10.76
CA ALA A 64 -0.38 6.10 10.15
C ALA A 64 0.89 6.73 9.53
N TYR A 65 2.05 6.47 10.14
CA TYR A 65 3.38 6.72 9.57
C TYR A 65 4.00 5.40 9.09
N VAL A 66 3.32 4.75 8.16
CA VAL A 66 3.70 3.44 7.61
C VAL A 66 4.01 3.60 6.13
N LYS A 67 5.28 3.38 5.77
CA LYS A 67 5.73 3.43 4.37
C LYS A 67 4.97 2.38 3.54
N TYR A 68 4.68 2.67 2.28
CA TYR A 68 4.15 1.61 1.40
C TYR A 68 5.27 0.68 0.91
N ASN A 69 4.92 -0.57 0.56
CA ASN A 69 5.87 -1.63 0.21
C ASN A 69 6.93 -1.28 -0.85
N TYR A 70 6.64 -0.37 -1.79
CA TYR A 70 7.53 -0.03 -2.91
C TYR A 70 8.40 1.20 -2.64
N PHE A 71 8.19 1.85 -1.49
CA PHE A 71 8.81 3.12 -1.13
C PHE A 71 10.34 3.11 -1.23
N HIS A 72 10.99 2.10 -0.65
CA HIS A 72 12.45 2.00 -0.67
C HIS A 72 13.02 1.78 -2.09
N LYS A 73 12.27 1.08 -2.97
CA LYS A 73 12.69 0.88 -4.36
C LYS A 73 12.66 2.19 -5.14
N GLU A 74 11.64 3.01 -4.93
CA GLU A 74 11.48 4.28 -5.64
C GLU A 74 12.54 5.32 -5.27
N GLN A 75 13.13 5.22 -4.06
CA GLN A 75 14.21 6.11 -3.62
C GLN A 75 15.60 5.73 -4.14
N HIS A 76 15.76 4.59 -4.79
CA HIS A 76 17.06 4.15 -5.26
C HIS A 76 17.53 5.04 -6.43
N PRO A 77 18.78 5.55 -6.46
CA PRO A 77 19.23 6.49 -7.52
C PRO A 77 19.13 5.95 -8.95
N ARG A 78 19.15 4.62 -9.10
CA ARG A 78 19.01 3.92 -10.40
C ARG A 78 17.59 3.47 -10.71
N TYR A 79 16.60 3.88 -9.90
CA TYR A 79 15.22 3.51 -10.14
C TYR A 79 14.69 4.27 -11.36
N THR A 80 14.30 3.51 -12.39
CA THR A 80 13.58 4.04 -13.54
C THR A 80 12.16 3.48 -13.52
N PRO A 81 11.12 4.32 -13.36
CA PRO A 81 9.76 3.84 -13.37
C PRO A 81 9.45 3.23 -14.73
N ASN A 82 8.87 2.02 -14.73
CA ASN A 82 8.45 1.38 -15.96
C ASN A 82 7.30 2.21 -16.57
N PRO A 83 7.43 2.75 -17.79
CA PRO A 83 6.39 3.59 -18.41
C PRO A 83 5.10 2.82 -18.66
N PHE A 84 5.15 1.49 -18.70
CA PHE A 84 3.98 0.63 -18.80
C PHE A 84 3.39 0.25 -17.44
N CYS A 85 3.90 0.72 -16.32
CA CYS A 85 3.27 0.52 -15.01
C CYS A 85 2.05 1.45 -14.86
N PRO A 86 0.91 0.99 -14.30
CA PRO A 86 -0.24 1.87 -14.04
C PRO A 86 0.10 3.11 -13.21
N ALA A 87 1.08 3.01 -12.30
CA ALA A 87 1.54 4.15 -11.49
C ALA A 87 2.24 5.25 -12.30
N SER A 88 2.69 4.95 -13.53
CA SER A 88 3.35 5.90 -14.43
C SER A 88 2.39 6.50 -15.48
N LEU A 89 1.13 6.05 -15.49
CA LEU A 89 0.14 6.54 -16.45
C LEU A 89 -0.57 7.78 -15.89
N TYR A 90 -0.90 8.71 -16.78
CA TYR A 90 -1.75 9.85 -16.43
C TYR A 90 -3.18 9.37 -16.17
N TYR A 91 -3.76 9.82 -15.06
CA TYR A 91 -5.16 9.60 -14.70
C TYR A 91 -5.93 10.91 -14.73
N ASN A 92 -6.98 10.98 -15.54
CA ASN A 92 -7.94 12.07 -15.49
C ASN A 92 -9.08 11.67 -14.54
N LYS A 93 -9.15 12.31 -13.36
CA LYS A 93 -10.17 12.04 -12.34
C LYS A 93 -11.55 12.58 -12.72
N GLU A 94 -11.62 13.69 -13.45
CA GLU A 94 -12.89 14.33 -13.83
C GLU A 94 -13.67 13.50 -14.85
N GLN A 95 -12.96 12.92 -15.81
CA GLN A 95 -13.52 12.15 -16.91
C GLN A 95 -13.32 10.62 -16.74
N ASP A 96 -12.71 10.18 -15.63
CA ASP A 96 -12.46 8.79 -15.22
C ASP A 96 -11.81 7.91 -16.31
N PHE A 97 -10.62 8.30 -16.76
CA PHE A 97 -9.82 7.50 -17.69
C PHE A 97 -8.32 7.60 -17.43
N TYR A 98 -7.59 6.57 -17.87
CA TYR A 98 -6.13 6.58 -17.93
C TYR A 98 -5.64 6.84 -19.36
N VAL A 99 -4.44 7.37 -19.51
CA VAL A 99 -3.77 7.48 -20.82
C VAL A 99 -2.65 6.46 -20.92
N CYS A 100 -2.71 5.58 -21.92
CA CYS A 100 -1.65 4.60 -22.13
C CYS A 100 -0.40 5.26 -22.75
N PRO A 101 0.77 4.58 -22.76
CA PRO A 101 2.00 5.18 -23.30
C PRO A 101 1.96 5.50 -24.81
N MET A 102 1.01 4.94 -25.56
CA MET A 102 0.75 5.28 -26.96
C MET A 102 -0.18 6.50 -27.12
N GLY A 103 -0.65 7.10 -26.02
CA GLY A 103 -1.54 8.26 -26.01
C GLY A 103 -3.04 7.95 -26.06
N GLN A 104 -3.45 6.67 -26.07
CA GLN A 104 -4.86 6.30 -26.13
C GLN A 104 -5.53 6.40 -24.76
N HIS A 105 -6.80 6.81 -24.73
CA HIS A 105 -7.62 6.73 -23.53
C HIS A 105 -7.95 5.28 -23.18
N MET A 106 -7.90 4.99 -21.89
CA MET A 106 -8.28 3.72 -21.29
C MET A 106 -9.54 3.95 -20.46
N LYS A 107 -10.68 3.50 -20.97
CA LYS A 107 -11.99 3.72 -20.35
C LYS A 107 -12.24 2.71 -19.24
N ARG A 108 -12.97 3.13 -18.21
CA ARG A 108 -13.44 2.23 -17.15
C ARG A 108 -14.38 1.17 -17.74
N ILE A 109 -14.10 -0.10 -17.46
CA ILE A 109 -14.90 -1.24 -17.93
C ILE A 109 -15.55 -2.05 -16.80
N GLY A 110 -15.26 -1.70 -15.55
CA GLY A 110 -15.89 -2.34 -14.40
C GLY A 110 -15.01 -2.32 -13.16
N MET A 111 -15.44 -3.08 -12.16
CA MET A 111 -14.74 -3.26 -10.91
C MET A 111 -14.53 -4.75 -10.65
N LYS A 112 -13.41 -5.09 -10.02
CA LYS A 112 -13.07 -6.44 -9.61
C LYS A 112 -12.98 -6.48 -8.10
N ARG A 113 -13.72 -7.43 -7.53
CA ARG A 113 -13.60 -7.81 -6.13
C ARG A 113 -12.54 -8.89 -6.00
N SER A 114 -11.61 -8.72 -5.06
CA SER A 114 -10.59 -9.72 -4.73
C SER A 114 -10.54 -9.94 -3.22
N LEU A 115 -10.06 -11.12 -2.81
CA LEU A 115 -9.81 -11.46 -1.41
C LEU A 115 -8.30 -11.56 -1.21
N THR A 116 -7.80 -10.92 -0.16
CA THR A 116 -6.44 -11.16 0.35
C THR A 116 -6.38 -12.52 1.06
N SER A 117 -5.17 -12.97 1.39
CA SER A 117 -4.95 -14.24 2.09
C SER A 117 -5.59 -14.32 3.49
N ASN A 118 -5.86 -13.20 4.14
CA ASN A 118 -6.57 -13.12 5.43
C ASN A 118 -8.07 -12.82 5.29
N GLY A 119 -8.62 -12.86 4.08
CA GLY A 119 -10.05 -12.69 3.84
C GLY A 119 -10.51 -11.22 3.74
N PHE A 120 -9.59 -10.26 3.79
CA PHE A 120 -9.92 -8.86 3.52
C PHE A 120 -10.37 -8.67 2.08
N VAL A 121 -11.48 -7.96 1.90
CA VAL A 121 -12.09 -7.70 0.60
C VAL A 121 -11.50 -6.41 0.03
N THR A 122 -10.91 -6.52 -1.15
CA THR A 122 -10.35 -5.37 -1.89
C THR A 122 -11.10 -5.15 -3.19
N TYR A 123 -11.16 -3.89 -3.62
CA TYR A 123 -11.79 -3.50 -4.88
C TYR A 123 -10.77 -2.81 -5.78
N SER A 124 -10.68 -3.27 -7.03
CA SER A 124 -9.90 -2.59 -8.07
C SER A 124 -10.79 -2.21 -9.24
N VAL A 125 -10.59 -1.01 -9.78
CA VAL A 125 -11.26 -0.55 -10.99
C VAL A 125 -10.45 -0.98 -12.20
N ARG A 126 -11.14 -1.51 -13.21
CA ARG A 126 -10.53 -1.98 -14.46
C ARG A 126 -10.69 -0.92 -15.54
N TYR A 127 -9.58 -0.58 -16.20
CA TYR A 127 -9.55 0.33 -17.34
C TYR A 127 -8.97 -0.37 -18.56
N GLN A 128 -9.57 -0.18 -19.73
CA GLN A 128 -9.17 -0.86 -20.97
C GLN A 128 -8.86 0.13 -22.07
N ALA A 129 -7.73 -0.06 -22.75
CA ALA A 129 -7.36 0.67 -23.96
C ALA A 129 -8.28 0.30 -25.14
N GLU A 130 -8.48 1.21 -26.07
CA GLU A 130 -9.44 1.00 -27.16
C GLU A 130 -8.89 0.16 -28.31
N ARG A 131 -7.62 0.35 -28.70
CA ARG A 131 -7.05 -0.31 -29.88
C ARG A 131 -5.57 -0.64 -29.71
N CYS A 132 -5.28 -1.83 -29.20
CA CYS A 132 -3.92 -2.34 -29.06
C CYS A 132 -3.44 -3.19 -30.24
N ASP A 133 -4.34 -3.58 -31.14
CA ASP A 133 -3.96 -4.33 -32.33
C ASP A 133 -3.10 -3.46 -33.28
N GLY A 134 -2.00 -4.01 -33.76
CA GLY A 134 -0.99 -3.28 -34.54
C GLY A 134 -0.21 -2.19 -33.77
N CYS A 135 -0.38 -2.06 -32.45
CA CYS A 135 0.33 -1.04 -31.68
C CYS A 135 1.85 -1.36 -31.62
N PRO A 136 2.74 -0.42 -32.00
CA PRO A 136 4.19 -0.66 -32.02
C PRO A 136 4.78 -0.93 -30.62
N LEU A 137 4.13 -0.41 -29.58
CA LEU A 137 4.55 -0.61 -28.19
C LEU A 137 4.06 -1.95 -27.59
N ARG A 138 3.22 -2.72 -28.30
CA ARG A 138 2.53 -3.89 -27.74
C ARG A 138 3.49 -4.90 -27.11
N GLY A 139 4.62 -5.20 -27.76
CA GLY A 139 5.60 -6.18 -27.30
C GLY A 139 6.15 -5.90 -25.89
N SER A 140 6.35 -4.62 -25.56
CA SER A 140 6.85 -4.18 -24.24
C SER A 140 5.73 -3.78 -23.27
N CYS A 141 4.52 -3.55 -23.78
CA CYS A 141 3.40 -2.95 -23.04
C CYS A 141 2.60 -3.95 -22.21
N PHE A 142 2.17 -5.08 -22.80
CA PHE A 142 1.41 -6.13 -22.12
C PHE A 142 1.39 -7.43 -22.94
N LYS A 143 1.18 -8.59 -22.29
CA LYS A 143 1.24 -9.91 -22.95
C LYS A 143 -0.11 -10.53 -23.29
N ALA A 144 -1.20 -10.09 -22.66
CA ALA A 144 -2.52 -10.70 -22.82
C ALA A 144 -3.10 -10.52 -24.25
N ARG A 145 -4.08 -11.36 -24.60
CA ARG A 145 -4.84 -11.24 -25.86
C ARG A 145 -5.82 -10.05 -25.78
N GLY A 146 -6.12 -9.46 -26.94
CA GLY A 146 -7.02 -8.30 -27.04
C GLY A 146 -6.36 -7.00 -26.59
N ASN A 147 -7.18 -6.08 -26.09
CA ASN A 147 -6.71 -4.78 -25.62
C ASN A 147 -6.17 -4.82 -24.19
N ARG A 148 -5.20 -3.96 -23.91
CA ARG A 148 -4.60 -3.81 -22.59
C ARG A 148 -5.65 -3.44 -21.56
N ILE A 149 -5.67 -4.17 -20.45
CA ILE A 149 -6.44 -3.85 -19.26
C ILE A 149 -5.47 -3.58 -18.11
N ILE A 150 -5.71 -2.51 -17.36
CA ILE A 150 -5.06 -2.26 -16.07
C ILE A 150 -6.10 -2.37 -14.96
N GLU A 151 -5.65 -2.80 -13.78
CA GLU A 151 -6.45 -2.80 -12.56
C GLU A 151 -5.82 -1.82 -11.59
N VAL A 152 -6.60 -0.86 -11.09
CA VAL A 152 -6.14 0.17 -10.16
C VAL A 152 -6.96 0.12 -8.90
N ASN A 153 -6.27 0.00 -7.76
CA ASN A 153 -6.86 0.17 -6.44
C ASN A 153 -6.72 1.63 -6.02
N HIS A 154 -7.78 2.42 -6.23
CA HIS A 154 -7.80 3.85 -5.93
C HIS A 154 -7.70 4.15 -4.43
N GLN A 155 -8.22 3.26 -3.57
CA GLN A 155 -8.14 3.42 -2.12
C GLN A 155 -6.69 3.27 -1.63
N LEU A 156 -5.97 2.27 -2.12
CA LEU A 156 -4.54 2.12 -1.84
C LEU A 156 -3.72 3.29 -2.42
N GLN A 157 -4.06 3.77 -3.62
CA GLN A 157 -3.40 4.95 -4.20
C GLN A 157 -3.61 6.20 -3.34
N HIS A 158 -4.82 6.39 -2.81
CA HIS A 158 -5.14 7.48 -1.89
C HIS A 158 -4.31 7.41 -0.61
N TYR A 159 -4.18 6.23 0.00
CA TYR A 159 -3.32 6.06 1.18
C TYR A 159 -1.84 6.30 0.89
N LYS A 160 -1.35 5.89 -0.29
CA LYS A 160 0.04 6.19 -0.71
C LYS A 160 0.28 7.69 -0.91
N GLN A 161 -0.68 8.43 -1.45
CA GLN A 161 -0.58 9.88 -1.61
C GLN A 161 -0.64 10.61 -0.26
N LYS A 162 -1.39 10.05 0.70
CA LYS A 162 -1.43 10.51 2.09
C LYS A 162 -0.22 10.11 2.93
N ASP A 163 0.72 9.31 2.40
CA ASP A 163 1.84 8.74 3.18
C ASP A 163 2.69 9.86 3.82
N THR A 164 2.46 10.06 5.12
CA THR A 164 3.18 11.03 5.95
C THR A 164 4.53 10.51 6.41
N GLY A 165 4.87 9.24 6.15
CA GLY A 165 6.12 8.59 6.57
C GLY A 165 7.38 9.27 6.03
N THR A 166 7.24 10.14 5.02
CA THR A 166 8.32 10.96 4.44
C THR A 166 8.40 12.39 4.91
N THR A 167 7.34 12.91 5.53
CA THR A 167 7.30 14.27 6.06
C THR A 167 8.37 14.43 7.13
N ASP A 168 8.81 15.68 7.39
CA ASP A 168 9.77 15.93 8.48
C ASP A 168 9.24 15.44 9.83
N LEU A 169 7.93 15.51 10.04
CA LEU A 169 7.27 14.95 11.20
C LEU A 169 7.35 13.41 11.22
N GLY A 170 7.10 12.75 10.08
CA GLY A 170 7.27 11.30 9.94
C GLY A 170 8.72 10.83 10.11
N ARG A 171 9.70 11.59 9.61
CA ARG A 171 11.13 11.34 9.85
C ARG A 171 11.50 11.54 11.32
N ARG A 172 10.95 12.57 11.96
CA ARG A 172 11.09 12.78 13.42
C ARG A 172 10.42 11.66 14.22
N HIS A 173 9.28 11.13 13.79
CA HIS A 173 8.62 9.99 14.41
C HIS A 173 9.33 8.65 14.15
N GLN A 174 10.01 8.52 13.01
CA GLN A 174 10.92 7.39 12.73
C GLN A 174 12.25 7.53 13.48
N ALA A 175 12.68 8.76 13.79
CA ALA A 175 13.84 9.02 14.64
C ALA A 175 13.49 8.91 16.14
N SER A 176 12.25 9.27 16.51
CA SER A 176 11.67 9.05 17.83
C SER A 176 11.05 7.65 17.94
N ARG A 177 10.73 7.23 19.16
CA ARG A 177 10.94 5.83 19.59
C ARG A 177 9.66 4.99 19.70
N THR A 178 8.53 5.49 19.18
CA THR A 178 7.28 4.71 19.13
C THR A 178 7.22 3.92 17.84
N LYS A 179 7.52 2.63 17.88
CA LYS A 179 7.69 1.81 16.68
C LYS A 179 7.11 0.42 16.88
N VAL A 180 6.41 -0.08 15.88
CA VAL A 180 6.08 -1.50 15.79
C VAL A 180 7.18 -2.18 15.01
N HIS A 181 7.93 -3.04 15.68
CA HIS A 181 9.02 -3.80 15.09
C HIS A 181 8.80 -5.29 15.26
N ARG A 182 9.39 -6.05 14.34
CA ARG A 182 9.53 -7.49 14.48
C ARG A 182 10.91 -7.79 15.05
N SER A 183 10.96 -8.31 16.27
CA SER A 183 12.19 -8.88 16.82
C SER A 183 12.40 -10.29 16.24
N TRP A 184 13.57 -10.53 15.63
CA TRP A 184 14.06 -11.87 15.33
C TRP A 184 14.93 -12.33 16.49
N ASN A 185 14.47 -13.31 17.26
CA ASN A 185 15.39 -14.14 18.02
C ASN A 185 15.96 -15.16 17.02
N GLN A 186 17.21 -14.96 16.59
CA GLN A 186 18.01 -16.09 16.14
C GLN A 186 18.26 -16.94 17.38
N VAL A 187 17.69 -18.13 17.39
CA VAL A 187 18.12 -19.22 18.28
C VAL A 187 19.42 -19.77 17.73
#